data_AF-A0A0P4W7V3-F1
#
_entry.id   AF-A0A0P4W7V3-F1
#
_cell.length_a   1.000
_cell.length_b   1.000
_cell.length_c   1.000
_cell.angle_alpha   90.00
_cell.angle_beta   90.00
_cell.angle_gamma   90.00
#
_symmetry.space_group_name_H-M   'P 1'
#
loop_
_entity.id
_entity.type
_entity.pdbx_description
1 polymer ?
#
loop_
_entity_poly.entity_id
_entity_poly.type
_entity_poly.pdbx_seq_one_letter_code
_entity_poly.pdbx_strand_id
1 'polypeptide(L)'
;MPLQCYRVTVEPVLFLYMLGIFMLLPALQDLIYSKVCLETFSKDVCDDLYSSKNSEALDVVQSNSSHWVLGSTLALAFTSIITAQFLGSWSDTYGRKIPMLLPPLGGVFASFVYIVLSVEMIEAPVSLILLASVIAGLGGGFTSCIMTCMSYVAQVSDTQARTVHVGILESMIYVGGTLGPLLGGWMQQAWGRSAIGACIT
;
A
#
# COMPACT_ATOMS: atom_id res chain seq x y z
N MET A 1 33.01 -21.17 18.77
CA MET A 1 31.83 -20.77 17.98
C MET A 1 32.16 -19.43 17.34
N PRO A 2 32.58 -19.34 16.07
CA PRO A 2 32.77 -18.03 15.48
C PRO A 2 31.38 -17.44 15.22
N LEU A 3 31.10 -16.33 15.89
CA LEU A 3 29.99 -15.41 15.59
C LEU A 3 30.21 -14.89 14.17
N GLN A 4 29.53 -15.49 13.20
CA GLN A 4 29.52 -14.99 11.83
C GLN A 4 28.77 -13.65 11.85
N CYS A 5 29.46 -12.55 11.53
CA CYS A 5 28.89 -11.21 11.50
C CYS A 5 27.64 -11.17 10.60
N TYR A 6 26.47 -11.08 11.22
CA TYR A 6 25.19 -10.88 10.53
C TYR A 6 25.17 -9.48 9.91
N ARG A 7 25.54 -9.39 8.63
CA ARG A 7 25.30 -8.19 7.80
C ARG A 7 24.02 -8.40 7.02
N VAL A 8 22.88 -8.18 7.65
CA VAL A 8 21.59 -8.20 6.95
C VAL A 8 20.71 -7.07 7.49
N THR A 9 20.47 -6.09 6.62
CA THR A 9 19.76 -4.82 6.86
C THR A 9 18.40 -4.79 6.15
N VAL A 10 17.77 -5.95 5.93
CA VAL A 10 16.53 -6.04 5.11
C VAL A 10 15.27 -5.91 5.96
N GLU A 11 15.32 -6.28 7.24
CA GLU A 11 14.19 -6.21 8.17
C GLU A 11 13.70 -4.76 8.37
N PRO A 12 14.56 -3.73 8.57
CA PRO A 12 14.11 -2.35 8.71
C PRO A 12 13.54 -1.77 7.41
N VAL A 13 14.09 -2.17 6.27
CA VAL A 13 13.60 -1.73 4.95
C VAL A 13 12.20 -2.29 4.70
N LEU A 14 11.99 -3.58 5.01
CA LEU A 14 10.67 -4.20 4.92
C LEU A 14 9.68 -3.54 5.88
N PHE A 15 10.09 -3.26 7.12
CA PHE A 15 9.26 -2.55 8.09
C PHE A 15 8.80 -1.18 7.56
N LEU A 16 9.73 -0.34 7.09
CA LEU A 16 9.41 0.99 6.58
C LEU A 16 8.52 0.93 5.34
N TYR A 17 8.78 -0.02 4.44
CA TYR A 17 7.95 -0.23 3.25
C TYR A 17 6.53 -0.67 3.64
N MET A 18 6.38 -1.60 4.59
CA MET A 18 5.08 -2.04 5.09
C MET A 18 4.35 -0.89 5.80
N LEU A 19 5.05 -0.12 6.62
CA LEU A 19 4.47 1.04 7.29
C LEU A 19 3.90 2.03 6.27
N GLY A 20 4.66 2.35 5.22
CA GLY A 20 4.23 3.27 4.16
C GLY A 20 3.02 2.76 3.37
N ILE A 21 3.04 1.50 2.92
CA ILE A 21 1.92 0.95 2.14
C ILE A 21 0.64 0.85 2.98
N PHE A 22 0.73 0.46 4.25
CA PHE A 22 -0.43 0.36 5.12
C PHE A 22 -0.95 1.73 5.58
N MET A 23 -0.09 2.76 5.60
CA MET A 23 -0.52 4.16 5.77
C MET A 23 -1.27 4.68 4.54
N LEU A 24 -0.91 4.22 3.33
CA LEU A 24 -1.52 4.65 2.07
C LEU A 24 -2.94 4.11 1.86
N LEU A 25 -3.23 2.89 2.32
CA LEU A 25 -4.55 2.25 2.14
C LEU A 25 -5.74 3.05 2.70
N PRO A 26 -5.74 3.52 3.97
CA PRO A 26 -6.84 4.34 4.48
C PRO A 26 -6.95 5.69 3.77
N ALA A 27 -5.83 6.29 3.36
CA ALA A 27 -5.83 7.53 2.59
C ALA A 27 -6.50 7.36 1.22
N LEU A 28 -6.24 6.22 0.56
CA LEU A 28 -6.88 5.85 -0.69
C LEU A 28 -8.38 5.61 -0.51
N GLN A 29 -8.76 4.95 0.58
CA GLN A 29 -10.17 4.75 0.91
C GLN A 29 -10.88 6.10 1.12
N ASP A 30 -10.33 7.00 1.92
CA ASP A 30 -10.91 8.34 2.14
C ASP A 30 -11.02 9.15 0.83
N LEU A 31 -10.01 9.06 -0.04
CA LEU A 31 -10.04 9.71 -1.36
C LEU A 31 -11.17 9.16 -2.24
N ILE A 32 -11.35 7.84 -2.30
CA ILE A 32 -12.46 7.22 -3.05
C ILE A 32 -13.80 7.68 -2.48
N TYR A 33 -13.97 7.65 -1.16
CA TYR A 33 -15.20 8.12 -0.50
C TYR A 33 -15.54 9.57 -0.86
N SER A 34 -14.53 10.46 -0.80
CA SER A 34 -14.73 11.87 -1.14
C SER A 34 -15.09 12.06 -2.62
N LYS A 35 -14.47 11.31 -3.53
CA LYS A 35 -14.73 11.39 -4.97
C LYS A 35 -16.11 10.87 -5.32
N VAL A 36 -16.48 9.69 -4.82
CA VAL A 36 -17.80 9.09 -5.04
C VAL A 36 -18.91 9.99 -4.49
N CYS A 37 -18.66 10.65 -3.35
CA CYS A 37 -19.60 11.63 -2.82
C CYS A 37 -19.79 12.82 -3.77
N LEU A 38 -18.71 13.44 -4.23
CA LEU A 38 -18.76 14.60 -5.13
C LEU A 38 -19.34 14.28 -6.52
N GLU A 39 -19.22 13.04 -7.00
CA GLU A 39 -19.86 12.60 -8.24
C GLU A 39 -21.38 12.40 -8.09
N THR A 40 -21.85 12.07 -6.88
CA THR A 40 -23.26 11.68 -6.64
C THR A 40 -24.09 12.82 -6.03
N PHE A 41 -23.48 13.65 -5.18
CA PHE A 41 -24.14 14.66 -4.36
C PHE A 41 -23.44 16.03 -4.46
N SER A 42 -24.13 17.07 -3.99
CA SER A 42 -23.56 18.41 -3.90
C SER A 42 -22.51 18.51 -2.78
N LYS A 43 -21.59 19.47 -2.92
CA LYS A 43 -20.50 19.70 -1.97
C LYS A 43 -20.98 19.89 -0.53
N ASP A 44 -22.11 20.58 -0.33
CA ASP A 44 -22.68 20.84 1.00
C ASP A 44 -23.10 19.55 1.73
N VAL A 45 -23.55 18.53 0.99
CA VAL A 45 -23.90 17.22 1.56
C VAL A 45 -22.64 16.42 1.90
N CYS A 46 -21.60 16.53 1.08
CA CYS A 46 -20.33 15.83 1.31
C CYS A 46 -19.53 16.41 2.48
N ASP A 47 -19.64 17.73 2.73
CA ASP A 47 -18.98 18.38 3.87
C ASP A 47 -19.62 17.97 5.22
N ASP A 48 -20.93 17.66 5.24
CA ASP A 48 -21.66 17.17 6.43
C ASP A 48 -22.20 15.73 6.25
N LEU A 49 -21.41 14.87 5.59
CA LEU A 49 -21.85 13.51 5.21
C LEU A 49 -22.14 12.60 6.42
N TYR A 50 -21.41 12.79 7.52
CA TYR A 50 -21.55 11.99 8.75
C TYR A 50 -22.70 12.43 9.66
N SER A 51 -23.46 13.45 9.26
CA SER A 51 -24.61 13.96 9.99
C SER A 51 -25.76 12.96 9.97
N SER A 52 -26.51 12.86 11.06
CA SER A 52 -27.70 11.99 11.14
C SER A 52 -28.80 12.38 10.13
N LYS A 53 -28.73 13.59 9.55
CA LYS A 53 -29.62 14.06 8.49
C LYS A 53 -29.31 13.46 7.12
N ASN A 54 -28.07 13.03 6.90
CA ASN A 54 -27.56 12.55 5.62
C ASN A 54 -27.27 11.04 5.64
N SER A 55 -27.89 10.28 6.56
CA SER A 55 -27.65 8.84 6.70
C SER A 55 -27.93 8.05 5.42
N GLU A 56 -28.94 8.46 4.64
CA GLU A 56 -29.25 7.85 3.34
C GLU A 56 -28.16 8.14 2.30
N ALA A 57 -27.62 9.37 2.27
CA ALA A 57 -26.50 9.72 1.40
C ALA A 57 -25.23 8.97 1.80
N LEU A 58 -24.98 8.80 3.11
CA LEU A 58 -23.87 8.02 3.64
C LEU A 58 -23.94 6.57 3.18
N ASP A 59 -25.10 5.91 3.26
CA ASP A 59 -25.28 4.51 2.83
C ASP A 59 -25.02 4.34 1.32
N VAL A 60 -25.50 5.27 0.49
CA VAL A 60 -25.27 5.25 -0.96
C VAL A 60 -23.79 5.42 -1.29
N VAL A 61 -23.12 6.41 -0.69
CA VAL A 61 -21.69 6.67 -0.90
C VAL A 61 -20.86 5.49 -0.42
N GLN A 62 -21.17 4.93 0.75
CA GLN A 62 -20.47 3.79 1.33
C GLN A 62 -20.60 2.54 0.45
N SER A 63 -21.81 2.26 -0.05
CA SER A 63 -22.05 1.13 -0.95
C SER A 63 -21.25 1.26 -2.25
N ASN A 64 -21.37 2.40 -2.94
CA ASN A 64 -20.65 2.64 -4.19
C ASN A 64 -19.12 2.64 -4.00
N SER A 65 -18.63 3.28 -2.94
CA SER A 65 -17.20 3.33 -2.62
C SER A 65 -16.64 1.93 -2.33
N SER A 66 -17.41 1.07 -1.66
CA SER A 66 -17.00 -0.30 -1.37
C SER A 66 -16.74 -1.09 -2.65
N HIS A 67 -17.59 -0.95 -3.67
CA HIS A 67 -17.37 -1.59 -4.96
C HIS A 67 -16.07 -1.13 -5.63
N TRP A 68 -15.76 0.17 -5.58
CA TRP A 68 -14.53 0.72 -6.15
C TRP A 68 -13.27 0.31 -5.39
N VAL A 69 -13.33 0.30 -4.06
CA VAL A 69 -12.23 -0.17 -3.19
C VAL A 69 -11.95 -1.65 -3.45
N LEU A 70 -13.00 -2.47 -3.51
CA LEU A 70 -12.88 -3.89 -3.80
C LEU A 70 -12.31 -4.14 -5.20
N GLY A 71 -12.83 -3.45 -6.21
CA GLY A 71 -12.33 -3.55 -7.59
C GLY A 71 -10.85 -3.16 -7.71
N SER A 72 -10.46 -2.07 -7.06
CA SER A 72 -9.06 -1.60 -7.06
C SER A 72 -8.14 -2.57 -6.32
N THR A 73 -8.58 -3.11 -5.18
CA THR A 73 -7.82 -4.10 -4.40
C THR A 73 -7.65 -5.41 -5.17
N LEU A 74 -8.71 -5.89 -5.83
CA LEU A 74 -8.66 -7.09 -6.67
C LEU A 74 -7.74 -6.89 -7.87
N ALA A 75 -7.82 -5.73 -8.53
CA ALA A 75 -6.97 -5.40 -9.66
C ALA A 75 -5.48 -5.33 -9.23
N LEU A 76 -5.19 -4.66 -8.11
CA LEU A 76 -3.85 -4.60 -7.51
C LEU A 76 -3.36 -6.01 -7.16
N ALA A 77 -4.16 -6.82 -6.48
CA ALA A 77 -3.78 -8.16 -6.05
C ALA A 77 -3.51 -9.08 -7.25
N PHE A 78 -4.41 -9.08 -8.23
CA PHE A 78 -4.29 -9.90 -9.44
C PHE A 78 -3.02 -9.55 -10.23
N THR A 79 -2.80 -8.26 -10.48
CA THR A 79 -1.61 -7.79 -11.19
C THR A 79 -0.34 -8.06 -10.40
N SER A 80 -0.35 -7.85 -9.08
CA SER A 80 0.78 -8.15 -8.19
C SER A 80 1.12 -9.63 -8.13
N ILE A 81 0.14 -10.54 -8.23
CA ILE A 81 0.39 -11.99 -8.28
C ILE A 81 1.09 -12.34 -9.58
N ILE A 82 0.59 -11.83 -10.71
CA ILE A 82 1.20 -12.08 -12.03
C ILE A 82 2.64 -11.58 -12.03
N THR A 83 2.87 -10.34 -11.61
CA THR A 83 4.22 -9.76 -11.60
C THR A 83 5.13 -10.41 -10.58
N ALA A 84 4.63 -10.82 -9.41
CA ALA A 84 5.42 -11.60 -8.45
C ALA A 84 5.87 -12.94 -9.02
N GLN A 85 5.04 -13.65 -9.80
CA GLN A 85 5.46 -14.91 -10.44
C GLN A 85 6.58 -14.68 -11.47
N PHE A 86 6.44 -13.66 -12.33
CA PHE A 86 7.49 -13.29 -13.28
C PHE A 86 8.77 -12.80 -12.59
N LEU A 87 8.65 -11.94 -11.58
CA LEU A 87 9.79 -11.43 -10.81
C LEU A 87 10.45 -12.53 -9.97
N GLY A 88 9.70 -13.51 -9.48
CA GLY A 88 10.22 -14.67 -8.76
C GLY A 88 11.10 -15.54 -9.66
N SER A 89 10.57 -15.95 -10.82
CA SER A 89 11.36 -16.70 -11.81
C SER A 89 12.59 -15.92 -12.32
N TRP A 90 12.46 -14.60 -12.50
CA TRP A 90 13.59 -13.75 -12.88
C TRP A 90 14.63 -13.67 -11.74
N SER A 91 14.19 -13.47 -10.50
CA SER A 91 15.05 -13.42 -9.31
C SER A 91 15.94 -14.66 -9.19
N ASP A 92 15.39 -15.83 -9.49
CA ASP A 92 16.11 -17.10 -9.39
C ASP A 92 17.19 -17.25 -10.47
N THR A 93 17.06 -16.55 -11.61
CA THR A 93 17.94 -16.74 -12.78
C THR A 93 18.97 -15.62 -12.98
N TYR A 94 18.61 -14.34 -12.75
CA TYR A 94 19.48 -13.18 -13.05
C TYR A 94 19.91 -12.37 -11.81
N GLY A 95 19.53 -12.80 -10.60
CA GLY A 95 19.95 -12.20 -9.34
C GLY A 95 18.88 -11.34 -8.65
N ARG A 96 19.10 -11.13 -7.34
CA ARG A 96 18.06 -10.70 -6.37
C ARG A 96 17.92 -9.19 -6.16
N LYS A 97 18.80 -8.37 -6.74
CA LYS A 97 18.82 -6.91 -6.49
C LYS A 97 17.64 -6.17 -7.13
N ILE A 98 17.24 -6.57 -8.35
CA ILE A 98 16.15 -5.92 -9.10
C ILE A 98 14.77 -6.15 -8.45
N PRO A 99 14.39 -7.38 -8.05
CA PRO A 99 13.13 -7.63 -7.33
C PRO A 99 13.02 -6.89 -5.99
N MET A 100 14.15 -6.49 -5.41
CA MET A 100 14.20 -5.78 -4.12
C MET A 100 13.99 -4.26 -4.27
N LEU A 101 14.37 -3.69 -5.41
CA LEU A 101 14.24 -2.26 -5.72
C LEU A 101 12.92 -1.90 -6.39
N LEU A 102 12.31 -2.83 -7.14
CA LEU A 102 11.05 -2.62 -7.86
C LEU A 102 9.86 -2.26 -6.95
N PRO A 103 9.60 -2.96 -5.83
CA PRO A 103 8.46 -2.66 -4.96
C PRO A 103 8.47 -1.25 -4.35
N PRO A 104 9.57 -0.74 -3.75
CA PRO A 104 9.57 0.63 -3.24
C PRO A 104 9.45 1.68 -4.36
N LEU A 105 10.02 1.44 -5.55
CA LEU A 105 9.84 2.34 -6.69
C LEU A 105 8.37 2.35 -7.17
N GLY A 106 7.72 1.19 -7.23
CA GLY A 106 6.30 1.07 -7.53
C GLY A 106 5.41 1.76 -6.48
N GLY A 107 5.79 1.67 -5.20
CA GLY A 107 5.12 2.37 -4.11
C GLY A 107 5.23 3.88 -4.19
N VAL A 108 6.42 4.42 -4.50
CA VAL A 108 6.64 5.85 -4.73
C VAL A 108 5.86 6.34 -5.94
N PHE A 109 5.87 5.57 -7.04
CA PHE A 109 5.09 5.91 -8.24
C PHE A 109 3.59 5.92 -7.95
N ALA A 110 3.07 4.92 -7.23
CA ALA A 110 1.68 4.88 -6.82
C ALA A 110 1.31 6.10 -5.95
N SER A 111 2.15 6.42 -4.97
CA SER A 111 1.96 7.57 -4.07
C SER A 111 1.97 8.90 -4.83
N PHE A 112 2.89 9.05 -5.79
CA PHE A 112 2.91 10.21 -6.69
C PHE A 112 1.61 10.34 -7.49
N VAL A 113 1.12 9.24 -8.08
CA VAL A 113 -0.15 9.23 -8.82
C VAL A 113 -1.33 9.61 -7.91
N TYR A 114 -1.36 9.14 -6.66
CA TYR A 114 -2.40 9.52 -5.71
C TYR A 114 -2.35 11.00 -5.31
N ILE A 115 -1.16 11.58 -5.12
CA ILE A 115 -1.00 13.01 -4.86
C ILE A 115 -1.52 13.83 -6.03
N VAL A 116 -1.12 13.48 -7.26
CA VAL A 116 -1.59 14.16 -8.47
C VAL A 116 -3.10 14.08 -8.60
N LEU A 117 -3.70 12.90 -8.36
CA LEU A 117 -5.15 12.72 -8.40
C LEU A 117 -5.91 13.48 -7.30
N SER A 118 -5.24 13.76 -6.17
CA SER A 118 -5.80 14.50 -5.03
C SER A 118 -5.69 16.02 -5.21
N VAL A 119 -4.57 16.51 -5.75
CA VAL A 119 -4.27 17.95 -5.84
C VAL A 119 -4.77 18.58 -7.15
N GLU A 120 -4.55 17.93 -8.29
CA GLU A 120 -4.72 18.54 -9.61
C GLU A 120 -6.06 18.20 -10.28
N MET A 121 -6.75 17.17 -9.79
CA MET A 121 -7.76 16.44 -10.58
C MET A 121 -9.03 16.14 -9.76
N ILE A 122 -9.62 17.16 -9.12
CA ILE A 122 -10.84 17.01 -8.29
C ILE A 122 -12.00 16.38 -9.11
N GLU A 123 -12.12 16.71 -10.40
CA GLU A 123 -13.17 16.22 -11.31
C GLU A 123 -12.83 14.91 -12.06
N ALA A 124 -11.66 14.32 -11.81
CA ALA A 124 -11.25 13.12 -12.54
C ALA A 124 -12.00 11.86 -12.07
N PRO A 125 -12.42 10.98 -13.01
CA PRO A 125 -13.24 9.82 -12.72
C PRO A 125 -12.52 8.81 -11.83
N VAL A 126 -13.29 8.12 -10.98
CA VAL A 126 -12.80 7.07 -10.05
C VAL A 126 -12.06 5.93 -10.79
N SER A 127 -12.34 5.73 -12.08
CA SER A 127 -11.67 4.74 -12.94
C SER A 127 -10.15 4.93 -13.06
N LEU A 128 -9.63 6.15 -12.90
CA LEU A 128 -8.19 6.42 -12.92
C LEU A 128 -7.47 5.85 -11.70
N ILE A 129 -8.15 5.74 -10.56
CA ILE A 129 -7.62 5.08 -9.35
C ILE A 129 -7.41 3.58 -9.62
N LEU A 130 -8.31 2.98 -10.39
CA LEU A 130 -8.21 1.57 -10.78
C LEU A 130 -7.02 1.35 -11.73
N LEU A 131 -6.81 2.26 -12.68
CA LEU A 131 -5.63 2.22 -13.56
C LEU A 131 -4.32 2.41 -12.78
N ALA A 132 -4.29 3.35 -11.84
CA ALA A 132 -3.16 3.57 -10.94
C ALA A 132 -2.84 2.32 -10.12
N SER A 133 -3.89 1.65 -9.61
CA SER A 133 -3.76 0.39 -8.85
C SER A 133 -3.19 -0.73 -9.72
N VAL A 134 -3.63 -0.85 -10.99
CA VAL A 134 -3.07 -1.82 -11.95
C VAL A 134 -1.59 -1.54 -12.20
N ILE A 135 -1.21 -0.29 -12.46
CA ILE A 135 0.19 0.08 -12.72
C ILE A 135 1.06 -0.14 -11.49
N ALA A 136 0.55 0.20 -10.29
CA ALA A 136 1.23 -0.06 -9.03
C ALA A 136 1.46 -1.56 -8.78
N GLY A 137 0.46 -2.40 -9.08
CA GLY A 137 0.59 -3.86 -8.98
C GLY A 137 1.53 -4.45 -10.04
N LEU A 138 1.57 -3.86 -11.24
CA LEU A 138 2.57 -4.20 -12.26
C LEU A 138 4.01 -3.90 -11.82
N GLY A 139 4.21 -2.93 -10.92
CA GLY A 139 5.50 -2.64 -10.29
C GLY A 139 6.01 -3.72 -9.33
N GLY A 140 5.25 -4.80 -9.11
CA GLY A 140 5.61 -5.92 -8.23
C GLY A 140 4.86 -5.92 -6.91
N GLY A 141 4.25 -4.79 -6.52
CA GLY A 141 3.43 -4.68 -5.32
C GLY A 141 4.14 -5.09 -4.01
N PHE A 142 3.37 -5.20 -2.93
CA PHE A 142 3.92 -5.63 -1.63
C PHE A 142 4.31 -7.12 -1.61
N THR A 143 3.67 -7.95 -2.45
CA THR A 143 3.91 -9.40 -2.54
C THR A 143 5.35 -9.71 -3.00
N SER A 144 5.85 -9.00 -4.01
CA SER A 144 7.23 -9.19 -4.49
C SER A 144 8.27 -8.77 -3.45
N CYS A 145 7.98 -7.74 -2.65
CA CYS A 145 8.85 -7.31 -1.55
C CYS A 145 8.96 -8.39 -0.46
N ILE A 146 7.82 -8.93 -0.02
CA ILE A 146 7.79 -10.02 0.98
C ILE A 146 8.53 -11.24 0.45
N MET A 147 8.21 -11.68 -0.77
CA MET A 147 8.83 -12.85 -1.39
C MET A 147 10.35 -12.70 -1.47
N THR A 148 10.84 -11.53 -1.90
CA THR A 148 12.28 -11.26 -2.00
C THR A 148 12.95 -11.26 -0.63
N CYS A 149 12.34 -10.64 0.38
CA CYS A 149 12.88 -10.60 1.74
C CYS A 149 12.93 -11.99 2.38
N MET A 150 11.84 -12.77 2.25
CA MET A 150 11.77 -14.14 2.75
C MET A 150 12.80 -15.05 2.07
N SER A 151 12.94 -14.94 0.75
CA SER A 151 13.92 -15.70 -0.02
C SER A 151 15.36 -15.29 0.31
N TYR A 152 15.61 -14.02 0.62
CA TYR A 152 16.90 -13.51 1.07
C TYR A 152 17.28 -14.07 2.44
N VAL A 153 16.39 -13.95 3.42
CA VAL A 153 16.61 -14.49 4.77
C VAL A 153 16.84 -15.98 4.72
N ALA A 154 16.05 -16.71 3.93
CA ALA A 154 16.23 -18.15 3.76
C ALA A 154 17.65 -18.52 3.28
N GLN A 155 18.27 -17.75 2.38
CA GLN A 155 19.62 -18.05 1.89
C GLN A 155 20.75 -17.68 2.85
N VAL A 156 20.58 -16.61 3.63
CA VAL A 156 21.65 -16.11 4.51
C VAL A 156 21.58 -16.77 5.90
N SER A 157 20.41 -17.22 6.33
CA SER A 157 20.21 -17.85 7.63
C SER A 157 20.71 -19.29 7.66
N ASP A 158 21.33 -19.68 8.77
CA ASP A 158 21.65 -21.08 9.05
C ASP A 158 20.37 -21.87 9.40
N THR A 159 20.39 -23.19 9.19
CA THR A 159 19.19 -24.05 9.29
C THR A 159 18.49 -23.97 10.64
N GLN A 160 19.25 -23.76 11.72
CA GLN A 160 18.73 -23.65 13.09
C GLN A 160 18.17 -22.24 13.41
N ALA A 161 18.70 -21.19 12.78
CA ALA A 161 18.30 -19.80 13.04
C ALA A 161 17.23 -19.29 12.06
N ARG A 162 17.02 -19.99 10.92
CA ARG A 162 16.07 -19.59 9.86
C ARG A 162 14.66 -19.29 10.41
N THR A 163 14.13 -20.14 11.28
CA THR A 163 12.78 -19.96 11.83
C THR A 163 12.66 -18.66 12.64
N VAL A 164 13.70 -18.32 13.41
CA VAL A 164 13.73 -17.08 14.21
C VAL A 164 13.74 -15.86 13.29
N HIS A 165 14.57 -15.87 12.25
CA HIS A 165 14.64 -14.75 11.30
C HIS A 165 13.35 -14.56 10.50
N VAL A 166 12.70 -15.65 10.08
CA VAL A 166 11.38 -15.59 9.43
C VAL A 166 10.35 -15.00 10.40
N GLY A 167 10.36 -15.41 11.67
CA GLY A 167 9.49 -14.83 12.69
C GLY A 167 9.73 -13.33 12.92
N ILE A 168 10.99 -12.88 12.90
CA ILE A 168 11.30 -11.44 12.98
C ILE A 168 10.76 -10.69 11.76
N LEU A 169 10.97 -11.20 10.54
CA LEU A 169 10.41 -10.58 9.33
C LEU A 169 8.89 -10.47 9.39
N GLU A 170 8.19 -11.54 9.76
CA GLU A 170 6.73 -11.52 9.88
C GLU A 170 6.27 -10.53 10.95
N SER A 171 6.97 -10.47 12.09
CA SER A 171 6.66 -9.50 13.14
C SER A 171 6.74 -8.07 12.62
N MET A 172 7.74 -7.73 11.80
CA MET A 172 7.88 -6.40 11.21
C MET A 172 6.76 -6.08 10.23
N ILE A 173 6.29 -7.05 9.46
CA ILE A 173 5.13 -6.89 8.56
C ILE A 173 3.88 -6.54 9.39
N TYR A 174 3.61 -7.30 10.46
CA TYR A 174 2.43 -7.07 11.29
C TYR A 174 2.51 -5.78 12.12
N VAL A 175 3.70 -5.43 12.64
CA VAL A 175 3.91 -4.16 13.35
C VAL A 175 3.74 -2.98 12.37
N GLY A 176 4.27 -3.08 11.14
CA GLY A 176 4.04 -2.07 10.11
C GLY A 176 2.56 -1.97 9.70
N GLY A 177 1.87 -3.10 9.58
CA GLY A 177 0.46 -3.15 9.23
C GLY A 177 -0.51 -2.68 10.32
N THR A 178 -0.08 -2.71 11.59
CA THR A 178 -0.86 -2.16 12.70
C THR A 178 -0.56 -0.69 12.92
N LEU A 179 0.72 -0.28 12.91
CA LEU A 179 1.11 1.11 13.09
C LEU A 179 0.76 2.00 11.89
N GLY A 180 0.83 1.47 10.66
CA GLY A 180 0.60 2.23 9.43
C GLY A 180 -0.76 2.92 9.40
N PRO A 181 -1.88 2.19 9.56
CA PRO A 181 -3.22 2.80 9.55
C PRO A 181 -3.48 3.68 10.77
N LEU A 182 -2.93 3.33 11.94
CA LEU A 182 -3.05 4.14 13.16
C LEU A 182 -2.38 5.51 12.98
N LEU A 183 -1.15 5.53 12.46
CA LEU A 183 -0.43 6.76 12.17
C LEU A 183 -1.09 7.52 11.02
N GLY A 184 -1.52 6.84 9.96
CA GLY A 184 -2.23 7.44 8.84
C GLY A 184 -3.51 8.16 9.27
N GLY A 185 -4.33 7.51 10.10
CA GLY A 185 -5.55 8.10 10.64
C GLY A 185 -5.28 9.27 11.59
N TRP A 186 -4.28 9.16 12.46
CA TRP A 186 -3.88 10.25 13.35
C TRP A 186 -3.36 11.46 12.55
N MET A 187 -2.52 11.24 11.53
CA MET A 187 -2.01 12.30 10.66
C MET A 187 -3.14 12.97 9.86
N GLN A 188 -4.12 12.20 9.40
CA GLN A 188 -5.29 12.74 8.71
C GLN A 188 -6.10 13.69 9.59
N GLN A 189 -6.26 13.36 10.87
CA GLN A 189 -6.96 14.20 11.84
C GLN A 189 -6.15 15.44 12.21
N ALA A 190 -4.83 15.32 12.33
CA ALA A 190 -3.96 16.41 12.77
C ALA A 190 -3.63 17.43 11.67
N TRP A 191 -3.38 16.97 10.44
CA TRP A 191 -2.90 17.81 9.33
C TRP A 191 -3.80 17.83 8.09
N GLY A 192 -4.93 17.13 8.13
CA GLY A 192 -5.89 17.07 7.03
C GLY A 192 -5.47 16.12 5.90
N ARG A 193 -6.38 15.95 4.92
CA ARG A 193 -6.28 14.95 3.84
C ARG A 193 -5.04 15.08 2.95
N SER A 194 -4.47 16.28 2.84
CA SER A 194 -3.33 16.60 1.96
C SER A 194 -1.98 16.16 2.52
N ALA A 195 -1.86 15.97 3.83
CA ALA A 195 -0.58 15.74 4.49
C ALA A 195 -0.04 14.31 4.33
N ILE A 196 -0.92 13.33 4.10
CA ILE A 196 -0.53 11.91 4.02
C ILE A 196 0.29 11.66 2.76
N GLY A 197 -0.07 12.27 1.63
CA GLY A 197 0.68 12.14 0.37
C GLY A 197 2.11 12.69 0.47
N ALA A 198 2.28 13.83 1.13
CA ALA A 198 3.58 14.49 1.29
C ALA A 198 4.55 13.74 2.23
N CYS A 199 4.05 12.88 3.11
CA CYS A 199 4.90 12.10 4.03
C CYS A 199 5.32 10.73 3.49
N ILE A 200 4.64 10.23 2.45
CA ILE A 200 4.93 8.93 1.82
C ILE A 200 5.89 9.09 0.62
N THR A 201 6.03 10.31 0.09
CA THR A 201 7.02 10.65 -0.96
C THR A 201 8.36 11.06 -0.37
#